data_AF-A0A3D2XM06-F1
#
_entry.id   AF-A0A3D2XM06-F1
#
_cell.length_a   1.000
_cell.length_b   1.000
_cell.length_c   1.000
_cell.angle_alpha   90.00
_cell.angle_beta   90.00
_cell.angle_gamma   90.00
#
_symmetry.space_group_name_H-M   'P 1'
#
loop_
_entity.id
_entity.type
_entity.pdbx_description
1 polymer ?
#
loop_
_entity_poly.entity_id
_entity_poly.type
_entity_poly.pdbx_seq_one_letter_code
_entity_poly.pdbx_strand_id
1 'polypeptide(L)'
;LLEYLEKDSFTKDEILAIKTEDAGLTEHLEAIKQAYGFGYDSISELIEELEGYLKSLNERLDYYLNIDFDGRSVVGDDPDNLDDRDYGDNNVMPKNGSIHGTHVSGIIAAVRNNGLGSNGAANNVKIMAIRNTPNGDEYDKDVALGVYYAVDNGAKIINMSFGKSFSPHSDWVRDAIAYAAKKDVLIVAAAGNDSKNTDEGQYYPNDQIGVGEEVGDTFLKVGATTYDYGSGIISGFSNYGKSSVDVFAPGSRIYATVPDGKYRFLQGTSMASPLVAGIAALVLSQYPKLSAAELKQILMNSGLPVVKKVSLGDDAVVPFSELSKSGRLVNAYNALIMASKISR
;
A
#
# COMPACT_ATOMS: atom_id res chain seq x y z
N LEU A 1 9.87 39.70 -0.27
CA LEU A 1 10.82 39.01 -1.18
C LEU A 1 10.40 39.10 -2.65
N LEU A 2 9.18 38.70 -3.02
CA LEU A 2 8.68 38.86 -4.41
C LEU A 2 8.72 40.32 -4.87
N GLU A 3 8.30 41.24 -3.99
CA GLU A 3 8.41 42.69 -4.22
C GLU A 3 9.86 43.18 -4.35
N TYR A 4 10.81 42.56 -3.64
CA TYR A 4 12.23 42.91 -3.71
C TYR A 4 12.88 42.41 -5.01
N LEU A 5 12.41 41.27 -5.52
CA LEU A 5 12.92 40.67 -6.76
C LEU A 5 12.15 41.13 -8.00
N GLU A 6 11.03 41.85 -7.82
CA GLU A 6 10.11 42.28 -8.88
C GLU A 6 9.70 41.12 -9.81
N LYS A 7 9.54 39.92 -9.24
CA LYS A 7 9.21 38.69 -9.95
C LYS A 7 8.31 37.80 -9.10
N ASP A 8 7.44 37.06 -9.78
CA ASP A 8 6.50 36.11 -9.15
C ASP A 8 7.15 34.78 -8.73
N SER A 9 8.40 34.54 -9.13
CA SER A 9 9.15 33.33 -8.78
C SER A 9 10.66 33.59 -8.76
N PHE A 10 11.41 32.75 -8.05
CA PHE A 10 12.85 32.86 -7.90
C PHE A 10 13.52 31.49 -7.84
N THR A 11 14.78 31.43 -8.28
CA THR A 11 15.63 30.23 -8.23
C THR A 11 16.42 30.17 -6.91
N LYS A 12 16.86 28.97 -6.55
CA LYS A 12 17.74 28.74 -5.39
C LYS A 12 19.00 29.60 -5.45
N ASP A 13 19.61 29.70 -6.63
CA ASP A 13 20.82 30.50 -6.85
C ASP A 13 20.55 32.01 -6.69
N GLU A 14 19.41 32.51 -7.18
CA GLU A 14 19.01 33.91 -6.97
C GLU A 14 18.89 34.22 -5.48
N ILE A 15 18.29 33.33 -4.68
CA ILE A 15 18.14 33.52 -3.23
C ILE A 15 19.49 33.49 -2.49
N LEU A 16 20.39 32.58 -2.88
CA LEU A 16 21.71 32.48 -2.27
C LEU A 16 22.61 33.67 -2.62
N ALA A 17 22.36 34.35 -3.74
CA ALA A 17 23.12 35.52 -4.18
C ALA A 17 22.69 36.83 -3.51
N ILE A 18 21.50 36.92 -2.90
CA ILE A 18 21.00 38.15 -2.28
C ILE A 18 21.81 38.48 -1.03
N LYS A 19 22.34 39.71 -0.98
CA LYS A 19 22.94 40.34 0.19
C LYS A 19 22.12 41.57 0.55
N THR A 20 21.71 41.66 1.80
CA THR A 20 20.89 42.76 2.31
C THR A 20 21.24 43.05 3.76
N GLU A 21 21.05 44.30 4.18
CA GLU A 21 21.12 44.73 5.59
C GLU A 21 19.71 44.99 6.17
N ASP A 22 18.67 44.84 5.34
CA ASP A 22 17.28 44.95 5.77
C ASP A 22 16.90 43.75 6.65
N ALA A 23 16.51 44.03 7.90
CA ALA A 23 16.23 43.00 8.90
C ALA A 23 15.05 42.10 8.51
N GLY A 24 13.99 42.69 7.94
CA GLY A 24 12.83 41.93 7.50
C GLY A 24 13.17 41.01 6.33
N LEU A 25 13.86 41.51 5.31
CA LEU A 25 14.29 40.70 4.17
C LEU A 25 15.28 39.60 4.59
N THR A 26 16.15 39.88 5.57
CA THR A 26 17.07 38.89 6.13
C THR A 26 16.32 37.71 6.75
N GLU A 27 15.30 37.97 7.57
CA GLU A 27 14.47 36.93 8.19
C GLU A 27 13.78 36.03 7.14
N HIS A 28 13.21 36.63 6.09
CA HIS A 28 12.59 35.87 5.01
C HIS A 28 13.61 35.01 4.24
N LEU A 29 14.81 35.54 3.98
CA LEU A 29 15.88 34.79 3.31
C LEU A 29 16.40 33.64 4.18
N GLU A 30 16.48 33.82 5.49
CA GLU A 30 16.89 32.78 6.43
C GLU A 30 15.88 31.63 6.47
N ALA A 31 14.59 31.92 6.55
CA ALA A 31 13.53 30.90 6.50
C ALA A 31 13.60 30.08 5.18
N ILE A 32 13.82 30.76 4.06
CA ILE A 32 13.93 30.09 2.75
C ILE A 32 15.21 29.26 2.63
N LYS A 33 16.34 29.77 3.12
CA LYS A 33 17.60 29.01 3.16
C LYS A 33 17.50 27.79 4.07
N GLN A 34 16.75 27.89 5.16
CA GLN A 34 16.45 26.75 6.04
C GLN A 34 15.65 25.67 5.32
N ALA A 35 14.65 26.05 4.50
CA ALA A 35 13.92 25.11 3.64
C ALA A 35 14.87 24.33 2.71
N TYR A 36 15.82 25.01 2.06
CA TYR A 36 16.83 24.32 1.25
C TYR A 36 17.70 23.36 2.06
N GLY A 37 17.97 23.68 3.33
CA GLY A 37 18.65 22.80 4.27
C GLY A 37 17.87 21.52 4.60
N PHE A 38 16.55 21.54 4.46
CA PHE A 38 15.69 20.36 4.59
C PHE A 38 15.57 19.53 3.29
N GLY A 39 16.27 19.93 2.22
CA GLY A 39 16.34 19.16 0.97
C GLY A 39 15.32 19.57 -0.08
N TYR A 40 14.60 20.67 0.11
CA TYR A 40 13.70 21.23 -0.90
C TYR A 40 14.47 21.98 -2.00
N ASP A 41 14.00 21.84 -3.24
CA ASP A 41 14.59 22.53 -4.39
C ASP A 41 13.89 23.87 -4.68
N SER A 42 12.67 24.06 -4.17
CA SER A 42 11.93 25.33 -4.26
C SER A 42 11.01 25.58 -3.06
N ILE A 43 10.58 26.84 -2.87
CA ILE A 43 9.59 27.20 -1.85
C ILE A 43 8.19 26.73 -2.22
N SER A 44 7.86 26.67 -3.50
CA SER A 44 6.58 26.11 -3.95
C SER A 44 6.44 24.64 -3.55
N GLU A 45 7.50 23.85 -3.68
CA GLU A 45 7.53 22.45 -3.23
C GLU A 45 7.30 22.32 -1.72
N LEU A 46 7.95 23.17 -0.91
CA LEU A 46 7.71 23.21 0.53
C LEU A 46 6.27 23.59 0.88
N ILE A 47 5.70 24.61 0.22
CA ILE A 47 4.32 25.05 0.46
C ILE A 47 3.35 23.92 0.11
N GLU A 48 3.51 23.27 -1.04
CA GLU A 48 2.67 22.12 -1.43
C GLU A 48 2.74 20.97 -0.41
N GLU A 49 3.93 20.68 0.15
CA GLU A 49 4.06 19.67 1.20
C GLU A 49 3.38 20.09 2.51
N LEU A 50 3.56 21.33 2.94
CA LEU A 50 2.92 21.87 4.15
C LEU A 50 1.39 21.90 4.04
N GLU A 51 0.86 22.31 2.89
CA GLU A 51 -0.57 22.27 2.60
C GLU A 51 -1.10 20.84 2.61
N GLY A 52 -0.35 19.90 2.04
CA GLY A 52 -0.64 18.47 2.12
C GLY A 52 -0.67 17.95 3.55
N TYR A 53 0.30 18.36 4.38
CA TYR A 53 0.36 18.00 5.79
C TYR A 53 -0.81 18.59 6.60
N LEU A 54 -1.13 19.87 6.38
CA LEU A 54 -2.27 20.53 7.01
C LEU A 54 -3.58 19.85 6.64
N LYS A 55 -3.77 19.51 5.36
CA LYS A 55 -4.94 18.76 4.89
C LYS A 55 -5.04 17.42 5.60
N SER A 56 -3.95 16.66 5.69
CA SER A 56 -3.90 15.38 6.39
C SER A 56 -4.25 15.51 7.88
N LEU A 57 -3.74 16.54 8.56
CA LEU A 57 -4.08 16.80 9.96
C LEU A 57 -5.57 17.11 10.14
N ASN A 58 -6.15 17.94 9.28
CA ASN A 58 -7.57 18.26 9.34
C ASN A 58 -8.43 17.03 9.05
N GLU A 59 -8.08 16.21 8.05
CA GLU A 59 -8.79 14.95 7.78
C GLU A 59 -8.76 14.00 9.00
N ARG A 60 -7.61 13.90 9.68
CA ARG A 60 -7.52 13.12 10.92
C ARG A 60 -8.42 13.67 12.03
N LEU A 61 -8.47 14.99 12.17
CA LEU A 61 -9.28 15.65 13.19
C LEU A 61 -10.78 15.51 12.90
N ASP A 62 -11.17 15.73 11.65
CA ASP A 62 -12.57 15.81 11.22
C ASP A 62 -13.22 14.42 11.11
N TYR A 63 -12.45 13.39 10.76
CA TYR A 63 -12.95 12.05 10.47
C TYR A 63 -12.42 10.97 11.43
N TYR A 64 -11.10 10.87 11.65
CA TYR A 64 -10.52 9.70 12.34
C TYR A 64 -10.55 9.81 13.87
N LEU A 65 -10.38 11.02 14.39
CA LEU A 65 -10.37 11.33 15.82
C LEU A 65 -11.69 11.96 16.28
N ASN A 66 -12.62 12.18 15.36
CA ASN A 66 -13.93 12.76 15.65
C ASN A 66 -14.91 11.67 16.08
N ILE A 67 -15.15 11.57 17.39
CA ILE A 67 -16.10 10.59 17.95
C ILE A 67 -17.56 10.87 17.58
N ASP A 68 -17.87 12.09 17.12
CA ASP A 68 -19.21 12.49 16.71
C ASP A 68 -19.43 12.31 15.20
N PHE A 69 -18.38 11.97 14.44
CA PHE A 69 -18.49 11.73 13.00
C PHE A 69 -19.14 10.38 12.72
N ASP A 70 -20.32 10.42 12.12
CA ASP A 70 -21.00 9.23 11.59
C ASP A 70 -20.87 9.18 10.07
N GLY A 71 -19.80 8.56 9.60
CA GLY A 71 -19.57 8.28 8.19
C GLY A 71 -20.49 7.22 7.59
N ARG A 72 -21.28 6.49 8.41
CA ARG A 72 -22.13 5.38 7.97
C ARG A 72 -23.57 5.80 7.70
N SER A 73 -24.05 6.86 8.35
CA SER A 73 -25.39 7.43 8.14
C SER A 73 -25.80 7.60 6.66
N VAL A 74 -24.86 8.00 5.79
CA VAL A 74 -25.09 8.19 4.35
C VAL A 74 -25.31 6.89 3.57
N VAL A 75 -24.77 5.78 4.09
CA VAL A 75 -24.90 4.44 3.49
C VAL A 75 -26.25 3.83 3.84
N GLY A 76 -26.77 4.14 5.03
CA GLY A 76 -28.12 3.75 5.45
C GLY A 76 -28.26 2.27 5.82
N ASP A 77 -27.18 1.64 6.26
CA ASP A 77 -27.09 0.22 6.61
C ASP A 77 -26.67 0.01 8.07
N ASP A 78 -26.74 -1.24 8.52
CA ASP A 78 -26.26 -1.68 9.83
C ASP A 78 -24.86 -2.33 9.69
N PRO A 79 -23.76 -1.66 10.11
CA PRO A 79 -22.41 -2.19 9.97
C PRO A 79 -22.15 -3.42 10.86
N ASP A 80 -23.00 -3.68 11.85
CA ASP A 80 -22.93 -4.79 12.79
C ASP A 80 -23.87 -5.96 12.41
N ASN A 81 -24.41 -5.94 11.18
CA ASN A 81 -25.24 -7.02 10.64
C ASN A 81 -24.73 -7.49 9.26
N LEU A 82 -24.05 -8.64 9.22
CA LEU A 82 -23.50 -9.23 7.99
C LEU A 82 -24.57 -9.62 6.94
N ASP A 83 -25.83 -9.79 7.35
CA ASP A 83 -26.94 -10.09 6.45
C ASP A 83 -27.56 -8.85 5.81
N ASP A 84 -27.22 -7.66 6.29
CA ASP A 84 -27.58 -6.40 5.65
C ASP A 84 -26.67 -6.11 4.46
N ARG A 85 -27.15 -6.50 3.27
CA ARG A 85 -26.40 -6.54 2.00
C ARG A 85 -26.93 -5.58 0.93
N ASP A 86 -28.05 -4.92 1.17
CA ASP A 86 -28.68 -4.02 0.19
C ASP A 86 -28.31 -2.56 0.48
N TYR A 87 -27.03 -2.24 0.29
CA TYR A 87 -26.46 -0.94 0.61
C TYR A 87 -25.39 -0.46 -0.39
N GLY A 88 -25.07 0.83 -0.33
CA GLY A 88 -24.03 1.44 -1.15
C GLY A 88 -24.48 1.78 -2.57
N ASP A 89 -23.51 1.90 -3.48
CA ASP A 89 -23.76 2.18 -4.90
C ASP A 89 -22.80 1.39 -5.80
N ASN A 90 -23.16 1.24 -7.08
CA ASN A 90 -22.32 0.59 -8.08
C ASN A 90 -21.25 1.53 -8.68
N ASN A 91 -21.09 2.74 -8.13
CA ASN A 91 -20.13 3.71 -8.63
C ASN A 91 -18.76 3.50 -7.97
N VAL A 92 -17.88 2.85 -8.72
CA VAL A 92 -16.49 2.57 -8.33
C VAL A 92 -15.53 3.72 -8.64
N MET A 93 -16.02 4.82 -9.23
CA MET A 93 -15.16 5.96 -9.56
C MET A 93 -14.68 6.65 -8.28
N PRO A 94 -13.44 7.19 -8.28
CA PRO A 94 -12.92 7.92 -7.15
C PRO A 94 -13.83 9.12 -6.83
N LYS A 95 -14.17 9.29 -5.55
CA LYS A 95 -14.89 10.45 -5.02
C LYS A 95 -13.95 11.29 -4.18
N ASN A 96 -14.22 12.58 -4.05
CA ASN A 96 -13.53 13.51 -3.14
C ASN A 96 -11.99 13.53 -3.29
N GLY A 97 -11.49 13.36 -4.51
CA GLY A 97 -10.05 13.36 -4.79
C GLY A 97 -9.29 12.12 -4.30
N SER A 98 -9.97 11.02 -3.96
CA SER A 98 -9.33 9.76 -3.61
C SER A 98 -8.51 9.22 -4.79
N ILE A 99 -7.22 8.97 -4.57
CA ILE A 99 -6.28 8.54 -5.61
C ILE A 99 -5.79 7.09 -5.44
N HIS A 100 -5.94 6.53 -4.24
CA HIS A 100 -5.24 5.31 -3.80
C HIS A 100 -5.60 4.09 -4.65
N GLY A 101 -6.90 3.81 -4.84
CA GLY A 101 -7.35 2.68 -5.65
C GLY A 101 -6.89 2.74 -7.12
N THR A 102 -6.79 3.94 -7.69
CA THR A 102 -6.26 4.12 -9.06
C THR A 102 -4.75 3.85 -9.12
N HIS A 103 -4.02 4.24 -8.07
CA HIS A 103 -2.57 4.01 -7.96
C HIS A 103 -2.24 2.53 -7.82
N VAL A 104 -2.92 1.84 -6.89
CA VAL A 104 -2.83 0.39 -6.67
C VAL A 104 -3.17 -0.37 -7.96
N SER A 105 -4.26 0.01 -8.65
CA SER A 105 -4.66 -0.61 -9.92
C SER A 105 -3.60 -0.42 -11.02
N GLY A 106 -2.96 0.76 -11.07
CA GLY A 106 -1.87 1.06 -11.99
C GLY A 106 -0.64 0.17 -11.79
N ILE A 107 -0.26 -0.08 -10.53
CA ILE A 107 0.86 -0.98 -10.20
C ILE A 107 0.63 -2.39 -10.76
N ILE A 108 -0.62 -2.88 -10.70
CA ILE A 108 -0.98 -4.19 -11.25
C ILE A 108 -1.01 -4.18 -12.78
N ALA A 109 -1.73 -3.22 -13.36
CA ALA A 109 -2.31 -3.35 -14.70
C ALA A 109 -2.15 -2.13 -15.62
N ALA A 110 -1.31 -1.14 -15.28
CA ALA A 110 -1.04 -0.04 -16.21
C ALA A 110 -0.57 -0.57 -17.57
N VAL A 111 -1.15 -0.03 -18.64
CA VAL A 111 -0.92 -0.50 -20.01
C VAL A 111 0.56 -0.41 -20.34
N ARG A 112 1.15 -1.56 -20.62
CA ARG A 112 2.58 -1.66 -20.88
C ARG A 112 2.92 -1.14 -22.29
N ASN A 113 4.09 -0.52 -22.43
CA ASN A 113 4.70 -0.12 -23.71
C ASN A 113 3.88 0.87 -24.56
N ASN A 114 3.03 1.70 -23.95
CA ASN A 114 2.29 2.76 -24.64
C ASN A 114 3.01 4.13 -24.65
N GLY A 115 4.20 4.21 -24.05
CA GLY A 115 4.99 5.45 -23.95
C GLY A 115 4.52 6.44 -22.89
N LEU A 116 3.57 6.07 -22.02
CA LEU A 116 3.01 6.93 -20.98
C LEU A 116 3.23 6.32 -19.59
N GLY A 117 3.54 7.15 -18.59
CA GLY A 117 3.53 6.74 -17.19
C GLY A 117 4.47 5.59 -16.85
N SER A 118 3.92 4.54 -16.22
CA SER A 118 4.63 3.32 -15.84
C SER A 118 3.99 2.06 -16.43
N ASN A 119 4.77 0.99 -16.50
CA ASN A 119 4.32 -0.34 -16.91
C ASN A 119 3.78 -1.09 -15.69
N GLY A 120 2.53 -1.58 -15.75
CA GLY A 120 1.98 -2.45 -14.71
C GLY A 120 2.75 -3.77 -14.61
N ALA A 121 2.72 -4.41 -13.45
CA ALA A 121 3.44 -5.65 -13.18
C ALA A 121 2.98 -6.83 -14.08
N ALA A 122 1.70 -6.87 -14.44
CA ALA A 122 1.14 -7.84 -15.37
C ALA A 122 0.72 -7.20 -16.69
N ASN A 123 0.54 -8.05 -17.73
CA ASN A 123 -0.13 -7.68 -18.97
C ASN A 123 -1.40 -8.51 -19.13
N ASN A 124 -2.38 -8.02 -19.90
CA ASN A 124 -3.63 -8.72 -20.21
C ASN A 124 -4.44 -9.17 -18.98
N VAL A 125 -4.45 -8.36 -17.93
CA VAL A 125 -5.26 -8.58 -16.72
C VAL A 125 -6.49 -7.68 -16.73
N LYS A 126 -7.58 -8.14 -16.11
CA LYS A 126 -8.78 -7.33 -15.87
C LYS A 126 -8.86 -7.00 -14.37
N ILE A 127 -9.17 -5.74 -14.06
CA ILE A 127 -9.39 -5.29 -12.69
C ILE A 127 -10.88 -5.32 -12.38
N MET A 128 -11.25 -6.05 -11.33
CA MET A 128 -12.58 -5.96 -10.70
C MET A 128 -12.46 -4.94 -9.56
N ALA A 129 -12.99 -3.73 -9.76
CA ALA A 129 -12.97 -2.69 -8.74
C ALA A 129 -14.08 -2.94 -7.71
N ILE A 130 -13.72 -2.99 -6.43
CA ILE A 130 -14.65 -3.08 -5.30
C ILE A 130 -14.26 -1.96 -4.33
N ARG A 131 -15.19 -1.04 -4.08
CA ARG A 131 -14.98 0.11 -3.20
C ARG A 131 -15.56 -0.21 -1.82
N ASN A 132 -14.70 -0.51 -0.86
CA ASN A 132 -15.09 -0.90 0.50
C ASN A 132 -14.42 -0.09 1.62
N THR A 133 -13.47 0.80 1.29
CA THR A 133 -12.79 1.66 2.27
C THR A 133 -13.30 3.09 2.15
N PRO A 134 -13.88 3.68 3.21
CA PRO A 134 -14.26 5.10 3.26
C PRO A 134 -13.03 5.99 3.50
N ASN A 135 -13.26 7.28 3.76
CA ASN A 135 -12.21 8.11 4.38
C ASN A 135 -12.02 7.61 5.82
N GLY A 136 -11.00 6.77 6.04
CA GLY A 136 -10.70 6.14 7.32
C GLY A 136 -10.47 4.64 7.18
N ASP A 137 -10.69 3.92 8.27
CA ASP A 137 -10.55 2.47 8.30
C ASP A 137 -11.74 1.78 7.62
N GLU A 138 -11.47 0.65 7.00
CA GLU A 138 -12.49 -0.22 6.44
C GLU A 138 -13.40 -0.85 7.50
N TYR A 139 -14.69 -1.02 7.19
CA TYR A 139 -15.63 -1.76 8.03
C TYR A 139 -15.50 -3.27 7.73
N ASP A 140 -15.49 -4.10 8.78
CA ASP A 140 -15.29 -5.55 8.64
C ASP A 140 -16.38 -6.20 7.75
N LYS A 141 -17.62 -5.73 7.87
CA LYS A 141 -18.74 -6.15 7.00
C LYS A 141 -18.42 -5.93 5.51
N ASP A 142 -17.96 -4.73 5.15
CA ASP A 142 -17.66 -4.37 3.76
C ASP A 142 -16.47 -5.16 3.21
N VAL A 143 -15.48 -5.45 4.05
CA VAL A 143 -14.34 -6.30 3.68
C VAL A 143 -14.80 -7.72 3.41
N ALA A 144 -15.55 -8.33 4.35
CA ALA A 144 -16.03 -9.70 4.21
C ALA A 144 -16.94 -9.85 2.98
N LEU A 145 -17.96 -8.98 2.83
CA LEU A 145 -18.86 -8.99 1.68
C LEU A 145 -18.13 -8.70 0.35
N GLY A 146 -17.14 -7.80 0.36
CA GLY A 146 -16.30 -7.53 -0.79
C GLY A 146 -15.50 -8.75 -1.25
N VAL A 147 -14.97 -9.53 -0.30
CA VAL A 147 -14.28 -10.80 -0.62
C VAL A 147 -15.24 -11.82 -1.20
N TYR A 148 -16.40 -12.04 -0.57
CA TYR A 148 -17.42 -12.96 -1.10
C TYR A 148 -17.82 -12.57 -2.52
N TYR A 149 -18.11 -11.28 -2.75
CA TYR A 149 -18.45 -10.76 -4.07
C TYR A 149 -17.34 -11.01 -5.09
N ALA A 150 -16.08 -10.71 -4.75
CA ALA A 150 -14.95 -10.91 -5.65
C ALA A 150 -14.81 -12.38 -6.06
N VAL A 151 -14.84 -13.29 -5.07
CA VAL A 151 -14.72 -14.73 -5.28
C VAL A 151 -15.86 -15.25 -6.15
N ASP A 152 -17.11 -14.89 -5.81
CA ASP A 152 -18.30 -15.39 -6.52
C ASP A 152 -18.43 -14.83 -7.94
N ASN A 153 -17.83 -13.66 -8.21
CA ASN A 153 -17.77 -13.06 -9.55
C ASN A 153 -16.48 -13.43 -10.33
N GLY A 154 -15.74 -14.45 -9.87
CA GLY A 154 -14.67 -15.07 -10.64
C GLY A 154 -13.30 -14.40 -10.53
N ALA A 155 -13.06 -13.57 -9.51
CA ALA A 155 -11.73 -13.11 -9.20
C ALA A 155 -10.81 -14.31 -8.88
N LYS A 156 -9.59 -14.28 -9.42
CA LYS A 156 -8.53 -15.28 -9.12
C LYS A 156 -7.53 -14.79 -8.08
N ILE A 157 -7.36 -13.47 -8.01
CA ILE A 157 -6.48 -12.78 -7.10
C ILE A 157 -7.22 -11.56 -6.58
N ILE A 158 -7.22 -11.37 -5.26
CA ILE A 158 -7.79 -10.20 -4.58
C ILE A 158 -6.63 -9.45 -3.94
N ASN A 159 -6.56 -8.14 -4.18
CA ASN A 159 -5.56 -7.28 -3.54
C ASN A 159 -6.23 -6.40 -2.47
N MET A 160 -5.74 -6.47 -1.23
CA MET A 160 -6.20 -5.72 -0.08
C MET A 160 -5.10 -4.75 0.37
N SER A 161 -5.12 -3.53 -0.16
CA SER A 161 -4.12 -2.50 0.13
C SER A 161 -4.54 -1.55 1.24
N PHE A 162 -5.26 -2.06 2.22
CA PHE A 162 -5.76 -1.38 3.42
C PHE A 162 -5.45 -2.24 4.65
N GLY A 163 -5.68 -1.70 5.83
CA GLY A 163 -5.58 -2.43 7.07
C GLY A 163 -5.64 -1.53 8.29
N LYS A 164 -5.96 -2.14 9.43
CA LYS A 164 -6.27 -1.45 10.67
C LYS A 164 -5.82 -2.21 11.91
N SER A 165 -5.72 -1.48 13.02
CA SER A 165 -5.32 -2.06 14.32
C SER A 165 -6.52 -2.56 15.15
N PHE A 166 -7.74 -2.10 14.84
CA PHE A 166 -8.95 -2.46 15.57
C PHE A 166 -10.01 -3.00 14.62
N SER A 167 -10.52 -4.21 14.89
CA SER A 167 -11.44 -4.94 14.01
C SER A 167 -12.46 -5.69 14.87
N PRO A 168 -13.63 -5.08 15.19
CA PRO A 168 -14.63 -5.67 16.06
C PRO A 168 -15.18 -7.01 15.53
N HIS A 169 -15.28 -7.17 14.21
CA HIS A 169 -15.79 -8.38 13.55
C HIS A 169 -14.73 -9.05 12.69
N SER A 170 -13.50 -9.12 13.21
CA SER A 170 -12.37 -9.76 12.51
C SER A 170 -12.60 -11.22 12.14
N ASP A 171 -13.53 -11.89 12.83
CA ASP A 171 -14.00 -13.25 12.53
C ASP A 171 -14.72 -13.32 11.18
N TRP A 172 -15.59 -12.37 10.83
CA TRP A 172 -16.25 -12.34 9.52
C TRP A 172 -15.24 -12.22 8.38
N VAL A 173 -14.19 -11.41 8.59
CA VAL A 173 -13.12 -11.25 7.61
C VAL A 173 -12.31 -12.54 7.48
N ARG A 174 -11.99 -13.22 8.59
CA ARG A 174 -11.33 -14.54 8.56
C ARG A 174 -12.18 -15.61 7.88
N ASP A 175 -13.48 -15.63 8.10
CA ASP A 175 -14.40 -16.55 7.42
C ASP A 175 -14.43 -16.30 5.90
N ALA A 176 -14.36 -15.04 5.48
CA ALA A 176 -14.25 -14.68 4.07
C ALA A 176 -12.88 -15.08 3.46
N ILE A 177 -11.79 -14.95 4.22
CA ILE A 177 -10.46 -15.46 3.82
C ILE A 177 -10.49 -16.98 3.64
N ALA A 178 -11.06 -17.72 4.60
CA ALA A 178 -11.20 -19.17 4.51
C ALA A 178 -12.09 -19.59 3.32
N TYR A 179 -13.13 -18.80 3.01
CA TYR A 179 -13.95 -19.00 1.82
C TYR A 179 -13.16 -18.81 0.52
N ALA A 180 -12.34 -17.77 0.43
CA ALA A 180 -11.47 -17.55 -0.73
C ALA A 180 -10.49 -18.70 -0.93
N ALA A 181 -9.90 -19.24 0.15
CA ALA A 181 -9.04 -20.42 0.09
C ALA A 181 -9.79 -21.65 -0.42
N LYS A 182 -10.99 -21.93 0.10
CA LYS A 182 -11.85 -23.04 -0.37
C LYS A 182 -12.23 -22.90 -1.86
N LYS A 183 -12.25 -21.68 -2.39
CA LYS A 183 -12.60 -21.37 -3.79
C LYS A 183 -11.38 -21.18 -4.69
N ASP A 184 -10.18 -21.50 -4.19
CA ASP A 184 -8.93 -21.40 -4.94
C ASP A 184 -8.63 -19.97 -5.44
N VAL A 185 -8.80 -18.99 -4.54
CA VAL A 185 -8.54 -17.57 -4.78
C VAL A 185 -7.41 -17.09 -3.88
N LEU A 186 -6.39 -16.47 -4.47
CA LEU A 186 -5.28 -15.86 -3.73
C LEU A 186 -5.68 -14.47 -3.22
N ILE A 187 -5.53 -14.23 -1.92
CA ILE A 187 -5.62 -12.90 -1.34
C ILE A 187 -4.21 -12.38 -1.10
N VAL A 188 -3.92 -11.16 -1.54
CA VAL A 188 -2.66 -10.45 -1.30
C VAL A 188 -2.96 -9.20 -0.48
N ALA A 189 -2.46 -9.13 0.74
CA ALA A 189 -2.76 -8.06 1.69
C ALA A 189 -1.52 -7.24 2.06
N ALA A 190 -1.71 -5.95 2.36
CA ALA A 190 -0.66 -5.09 2.90
C ALA A 190 -0.36 -5.44 4.37
N ALA A 191 0.92 -5.38 4.78
CA ALA A 191 1.29 -5.64 6.17
C ALA A 191 0.98 -4.47 7.13
N GLY A 192 0.78 -3.26 6.61
CA GLY A 192 0.57 -2.04 7.39
C GLY A 192 1.82 -1.16 7.50
N ASN A 193 1.61 0.06 8.01
CA ASN A 193 2.58 1.17 7.89
C ASN A 193 2.95 1.78 9.25
N ASP A 194 2.94 0.99 10.32
CA ASP A 194 3.14 1.44 11.71
C ASP A 194 4.54 1.15 12.27
N SER A 195 5.44 0.58 11.46
CA SER A 195 6.78 0.13 11.87
C SER A 195 6.77 -0.92 13.00
N LYS A 196 5.72 -1.75 13.08
CA LYS A 196 5.50 -2.70 14.20
C LYS A 196 5.71 -4.15 13.81
N ASN A 197 6.09 -4.95 14.82
CA ASN A 197 6.03 -6.40 14.76
C ASN A 197 4.58 -6.89 14.91
N THR A 198 3.98 -7.38 13.82
CA THR A 198 2.59 -7.88 13.82
C THR A 198 2.44 -9.28 14.41
N ASP A 199 3.54 -9.91 14.85
CA ASP A 199 3.49 -11.11 15.70
C ASP A 199 3.19 -10.76 17.17
N GLU A 200 3.50 -9.52 17.59
CA GLU A 200 3.31 -9.04 18.97
C GLU A 200 2.05 -8.17 19.12
N GLY A 201 1.55 -7.61 18.02
CA GLY A 201 0.33 -6.80 17.97
C GLY A 201 -0.52 -7.15 16.77
N GLN A 202 -1.84 -7.17 16.94
CA GLN A 202 -2.75 -7.52 15.84
C GLN A 202 -2.80 -6.42 14.77
N TYR A 203 -2.78 -6.82 13.51
CA TYR A 203 -3.02 -5.96 12.35
C TYR A 203 -3.88 -6.68 11.33
N TYR A 204 -5.03 -6.09 11.01
CA TYR A 204 -6.09 -6.66 10.20
C TYR A 204 -6.08 -6.10 8.77
N PRO A 205 -6.57 -6.85 7.76
CA PRO A 205 -7.04 -8.23 7.86
C PRO A 205 -5.89 -9.20 8.19
N ASN A 206 -6.16 -10.21 9.00
CA ASN A 206 -5.24 -11.30 9.30
C ASN A 206 -5.91 -12.64 9.03
N ASP A 207 -5.11 -13.63 8.70
CA ASP A 207 -5.52 -15.02 8.49
C ASP A 207 -5.25 -15.89 9.71
N GLN A 208 -4.77 -15.32 10.82
CA GLN A 208 -4.44 -16.06 12.04
C GLN A 208 -4.83 -15.26 13.28
N ILE A 209 -5.06 -15.95 14.40
CA ILE A 209 -5.18 -15.34 15.72
C ILE A 209 -3.81 -15.38 16.39
N GLY A 210 -3.20 -14.22 16.64
CA GLY A 210 -1.83 -14.17 17.17
C GLY A 210 -0.82 -14.69 16.15
N VAL A 211 -0.01 -15.67 16.58
CA VAL A 211 0.94 -16.43 15.75
C VAL A 211 0.48 -17.88 15.53
N GLY A 212 -0.84 -18.10 15.58
CA GLY A 212 -1.48 -19.41 15.45
C GLY A 212 -1.53 -19.94 14.02
N GLU A 213 -2.43 -20.89 13.78
CA GLU A 213 -2.65 -21.46 12.45
C GLU A 213 -3.34 -20.44 11.52
N GLU A 214 -2.94 -20.46 10.24
CA GLU A 214 -3.64 -19.73 9.18
C GLU A 214 -5.01 -20.39 8.91
N VAL A 215 -6.06 -19.58 8.73
CA VAL A 215 -7.41 -20.04 8.36
C VAL A 215 -7.51 -20.49 6.90
N GLY A 216 -6.46 -20.26 6.10
CA GLY A 216 -6.36 -20.71 4.72
C GLY A 216 -4.94 -20.58 4.17
N ASP A 217 -4.60 -21.39 3.18
CA ASP A 217 -3.28 -21.46 2.55
C ASP A 217 -3.13 -20.53 1.33
N THR A 218 -4.07 -19.61 1.14
CA THR A 218 -4.12 -18.68 -0.01
C THR A 218 -4.13 -17.20 0.40
N PHE A 219 -3.81 -16.87 1.65
CA PHE A 219 -3.63 -15.48 2.10
C PHE A 219 -2.15 -15.12 2.15
N LEU A 220 -1.74 -14.02 1.53
CA LEU A 220 -0.34 -13.60 1.42
C LEU A 220 -0.19 -12.14 1.88
N LYS A 221 0.45 -11.91 3.02
CA LYS A 221 0.71 -10.58 3.58
C LYS A 221 2.09 -10.04 3.20
N VAL A 222 2.13 -8.79 2.73
CA VAL A 222 3.29 -8.18 2.05
C VAL A 222 3.83 -6.98 2.81
N GLY A 223 5.10 -7.08 3.23
CA GLY A 223 5.89 -5.96 3.77
C GLY A 223 6.52 -5.10 2.65
N ALA A 224 6.96 -3.89 3.00
CA ALA A 224 7.51 -2.90 2.06
C ALA A 224 9.03 -2.73 2.20
N THR A 225 9.70 -2.62 1.05
CA THR A 225 11.10 -2.21 0.96
C THR A 225 11.27 -0.85 0.27
N THR A 226 12.43 -0.26 0.52
CA THR A 226 12.93 0.91 -0.22
C THR A 226 13.69 0.49 -1.50
N TYR A 227 14.07 1.48 -2.29
CA TYR A 227 14.91 1.36 -3.48
C TYR A 227 16.40 1.14 -3.14
N ASP A 228 16.82 1.41 -1.90
CA ASP A 228 18.21 1.26 -1.46
C ASP A 228 18.52 -0.15 -0.92
N TYR A 229 19.55 -0.80 -1.48
CA TYR A 229 20.00 -2.11 -1.02
C TYR A 229 21.03 -1.99 0.12
N GLY A 230 20.60 -2.19 1.36
CA GLY A 230 21.46 -2.01 2.52
C GLY A 230 20.86 -2.51 3.83
N SER A 231 21.43 -2.05 4.95
CA SER A 231 20.81 -2.24 6.27
C SER A 231 19.47 -1.51 6.39
N GLY A 232 19.26 -0.44 5.62
CA GLY A 232 18.00 0.29 5.54
C GLY A 232 17.05 -0.20 4.46
N ILE A 233 17.17 -1.45 3.97
CA ILE A 233 16.33 -1.97 2.85
C ILE A 233 14.83 -2.03 3.18
N ILE A 234 14.48 -2.13 4.46
CA ILE A 234 13.10 -2.10 4.91
C ILE A 234 12.61 -0.65 4.89
N SER A 235 11.42 -0.43 4.32
CA SER A 235 10.79 0.88 4.44
C SER A 235 10.55 1.19 5.91
N GLY A 236 10.99 2.36 6.39
CA GLY A 236 10.92 2.69 7.82
C GLY A 236 9.51 2.60 8.42
N PHE A 237 8.46 2.71 7.60
CA PHE A 237 7.06 2.54 8.00
C PHE A 237 6.57 1.07 7.99
N SER A 238 7.24 0.15 7.33
CA SER A 238 6.68 -1.19 7.08
C SER A 238 6.50 -1.96 8.39
N ASN A 239 5.30 -2.50 8.59
CA ASN A 239 5.13 -3.60 9.53
C ASN A 239 5.87 -4.85 9.04
N TYR A 240 6.21 -5.72 10.00
CA TYR A 240 6.95 -6.97 9.79
C TYR A 240 6.47 -8.02 10.78
N GLY A 241 6.81 -9.29 10.55
CA GLY A 241 6.49 -10.36 11.49
C GLY A 241 6.91 -11.72 10.93
N LYS A 242 7.63 -12.50 11.73
CA LYS A 242 8.16 -13.81 11.32
C LYS A 242 7.04 -14.79 11.00
N SER A 243 5.92 -14.69 11.71
CA SER A 243 4.73 -15.52 11.55
C SER A 243 3.59 -14.81 10.83
N SER A 244 3.54 -13.48 10.78
CA SER A 244 2.39 -12.76 10.22
C SER A 244 2.63 -12.13 8.85
N VAL A 245 3.89 -11.94 8.41
CA VAL A 245 4.23 -11.40 7.08
C VAL A 245 4.90 -12.48 6.23
N ASP A 246 4.47 -12.66 4.99
CA ASP A 246 4.94 -13.74 4.13
C ASP A 246 6.18 -13.37 3.34
N VAL A 247 6.19 -12.19 2.72
CA VAL A 247 7.21 -11.73 1.78
C VAL A 247 7.30 -10.21 1.78
N PHE A 248 8.40 -9.68 1.27
CA PHE A 248 8.58 -8.24 1.05
C PHE A 248 8.61 -7.88 -0.44
N ALA A 249 8.14 -6.68 -0.77
CA ALA A 249 8.22 -6.11 -2.11
C ALA A 249 8.48 -4.59 -2.07
N PRO A 250 8.97 -3.98 -3.17
CA PRO A 250 9.11 -2.54 -3.26
C PRO A 250 7.83 -1.77 -2.91
N GLY A 251 7.92 -0.88 -1.92
CA GLY A 251 6.79 -0.09 -1.43
C GLY A 251 7.10 1.38 -1.17
N SER A 252 8.37 1.81 -1.21
CA SER A 252 8.73 3.24 -1.13
C SER A 252 8.91 3.87 -2.50
N ARG A 253 8.42 5.11 -2.68
CA ARG A 253 8.54 5.91 -3.91
C ARG A 253 8.12 5.13 -5.17
N ILE A 254 6.92 4.58 -5.15
CA ILE A 254 6.34 3.84 -6.27
C ILE A 254 5.56 4.79 -7.18
N TYR A 255 5.97 4.87 -8.45
CA TYR A 255 5.35 5.71 -9.46
C TYR A 255 4.25 4.97 -10.21
N ALA A 256 3.00 5.44 -10.09
CA ALA A 256 1.86 4.85 -10.80
C ALA A 256 0.75 5.87 -11.09
N THR A 257 -0.29 5.41 -11.79
CA THR A 257 -1.44 6.20 -12.22
C THR A 257 -2.22 6.78 -11.06
N VAL A 258 -2.71 8.00 -11.18
CA VAL A 258 -3.76 8.55 -10.32
C VAL A 258 -4.89 9.07 -11.22
N PRO A 259 -6.06 9.46 -10.69
CA PRO A 259 -7.16 9.97 -11.50
C PRO A 259 -6.75 11.15 -12.40
N ASP A 260 -7.59 11.43 -13.40
CA ASP A 260 -7.43 12.55 -14.35
C ASP A 260 -6.20 12.46 -15.26
N GLY A 261 -5.76 11.24 -15.59
CA GLY A 261 -4.65 11.01 -16.50
C GLY A 261 -3.28 11.41 -15.94
N LYS A 262 -3.16 11.50 -14.62
CA LYS A 262 -1.94 11.91 -13.91
C LYS A 262 -1.20 10.71 -13.33
N TYR A 263 0.00 10.99 -12.80
CA TYR A 263 0.85 10.01 -12.16
C TYR A 263 1.50 10.62 -10.92
N ARG A 264 1.74 9.81 -9.88
CA ARG A 264 2.37 10.26 -8.64
C ARG A 264 3.25 9.18 -8.03
N PHE A 265 4.27 9.61 -7.31
CA PHE A 265 4.97 8.76 -6.36
C PHE A 265 4.14 8.64 -5.08
N LEU A 266 3.82 7.41 -4.69
CA LEU A 266 3.26 7.11 -3.37
C LEU A 266 4.14 6.07 -2.66
N GLN A 267 3.91 5.88 -1.36
CA GLN A 267 4.62 4.90 -0.57
C GLN A 267 3.70 4.22 0.44
N GLY A 268 3.99 2.96 0.74
CA GLY A 268 3.25 2.14 1.68
C GLY A 268 3.36 0.66 1.34
N THR A 269 3.04 -0.19 2.31
CA THR A 269 2.75 -1.61 2.05
C THR A 269 1.57 -1.78 1.09
N SER A 270 0.69 -0.78 1.01
CA SER A 270 -0.33 -0.62 -0.03
C SER A 270 0.22 -0.56 -1.46
N MET A 271 1.49 -0.22 -1.67
CA MET A 271 2.12 -0.23 -3.00
C MET A 271 2.92 -1.52 -3.24
N ALA A 272 3.40 -2.16 -2.17
CA ALA A 272 4.09 -3.45 -2.22
C ALA A 272 3.12 -4.61 -2.53
N SER A 273 1.96 -4.62 -1.87
CA SER A 273 0.89 -5.60 -2.06
C SER A 273 0.42 -5.74 -3.53
N PRO A 274 0.07 -4.67 -4.26
CA PRO A 274 -0.37 -4.78 -5.66
C PRO A 274 0.76 -5.19 -6.60
N LEU A 275 2.02 -4.90 -6.28
CA LEU A 275 3.14 -5.40 -7.07
C LEU A 275 3.21 -6.94 -6.98
N VAL A 276 3.04 -7.50 -5.77
CA VAL A 276 2.97 -8.96 -5.59
C VAL A 276 1.73 -9.54 -6.28
N ALA A 277 0.57 -8.91 -6.16
CA ALA A 277 -0.66 -9.34 -6.85
C ALA A 277 -0.49 -9.32 -8.37
N GLY A 278 0.19 -8.32 -8.93
CA GLY A 278 0.51 -8.27 -10.36
C GLY A 278 1.51 -9.34 -10.78
N ILE A 279 2.53 -9.65 -9.97
CA ILE A 279 3.43 -10.78 -10.23
C ILE A 279 2.66 -12.11 -10.19
N ALA A 280 1.75 -12.27 -9.23
CA ALA A 280 0.88 -13.44 -9.14
C ALA A 280 0.02 -13.60 -10.41
N ALA A 281 -0.57 -12.50 -10.89
CA ALA A 281 -1.38 -12.49 -12.11
C ALA A 281 -0.54 -12.79 -13.36
N LEU A 282 0.70 -12.27 -13.44
CA LEU A 282 1.65 -12.60 -14.48
C LEU A 282 1.94 -14.12 -14.52
N VAL A 283 2.26 -14.72 -13.37
CA VAL A 283 2.54 -16.15 -13.26
C VAL A 283 1.31 -16.98 -13.65
N LEU A 284 0.15 -16.67 -13.09
CA LEU A 284 -1.09 -17.40 -13.34
C LEU A 284 -1.55 -17.28 -14.81
N SER A 285 -1.25 -16.15 -15.48
CA SER A 285 -1.54 -15.99 -16.91
C SER A 285 -0.76 -16.96 -17.81
N GLN A 286 0.45 -17.35 -17.39
CA GLN A 286 1.29 -18.31 -18.12
C GLN A 286 1.02 -19.75 -17.70
N TYR A 287 0.64 -19.95 -16.45
CA TYR A 287 0.43 -21.26 -15.83
C TYR A 287 -0.96 -21.34 -15.16
N PRO A 288 -2.06 -21.31 -15.94
CA PRO A 288 -3.42 -21.14 -15.41
C PRO A 288 -3.98 -22.34 -14.65
N LYS A 289 -3.23 -23.45 -14.57
CA LYS A 289 -3.60 -24.65 -13.81
C LYS A 289 -3.05 -24.67 -12.39
N LEU A 290 -2.17 -23.72 -12.03
CA LEU A 290 -1.69 -23.59 -10.66
C LEU A 290 -2.87 -23.25 -9.75
N SER A 291 -2.95 -23.96 -8.63
CA SER A 291 -3.80 -23.54 -7.51
C SER A 291 -3.28 -22.24 -6.89
N ALA A 292 -4.16 -21.51 -6.22
CA ALA A 292 -3.81 -20.33 -5.45
C ALA A 292 -2.79 -20.64 -4.34
N ALA A 293 -2.88 -21.83 -3.73
CA ALA A 293 -1.93 -22.31 -2.72
C ALA A 293 -0.53 -22.50 -3.32
N GLU A 294 -0.43 -23.19 -4.48
CA GLU A 294 0.85 -23.31 -5.20
C GLU A 294 1.39 -21.94 -5.61
N LEU A 295 0.51 -21.02 -6.03
CA LEU A 295 0.89 -19.66 -6.40
C LEU A 295 1.47 -18.89 -5.20
N LYS A 296 0.84 -18.95 -4.01
CA LYS A 296 1.39 -18.38 -2.76
C LYS A 296 2.80 -18.94 -2.51
N GLN A 297 2.95 -20.27 -2.56
CA GLN A 297 4.22 -20.93 -2.32
C GLN A 297 5.30 -20.54 -3.35
N ILE A 298 4.95 -20.41 -4.62
CA ILE A 298 5.88 -19.95 -5.67
C ILE A 298 6.37 -18.54 -5.35
N LEU A 299 5.48 -17.62 -5.01
CA LEU A 299 5.85 -16.22 -4.71
C LEU A 299 6.78 -16.13 -3.50
N MET A 300 6.54 -16.93 -2.46
CA MET A 300 7.38 -16.98 -1.25
C MET A 300 8.74 -17.64 -1.53
N ASN A 301 8.74 -18.83 -2.15
CA ASN A 301 9.93 -19.68 -2.24
C ASN A 301 10.90 -19.27 -3.35
N SER A 302 10.39 -18.62 -4.40
CA SER A 302 11.21 -18.13 -5.53
C SER A 302 11.85 -16.77 -5.27
N GLY A 303 11.45 -16.08 -4.21
CA GLY A 303 11.96 -14.75 -3.86
C GLY A 303 13.47 -14.74 -3.61
N LEU A 304 14.09 -13.57 -3.76
CA LEU A 304 15.51 -13.36 -3.53
C LEU A 304 15.79 -13.31 -2.02
N PRO A 305 16.71 -14.14 -1.49
CA PRO A 305 17.11 -14.06 -0.10
C PRO A 305 17.94 -12.79 0.14
N VAL A 306 17.73 -12.15 1.29
CA VAL A 306 18.54 -11.01 1.73
C VAL A 306 19.41 -11.46 2.90
N VAL A 307 20.70 -11.67 2.63
CA VAL A 307 21.68 -12.08 3.65
C VAL A 307 22.30 -10.84 4.30
N LYS A 308 21.46 -10.00 4.89
CA LYS A 308 21.89 -8.81 5.65
C LYS A 308 21.12 -8.69 6.95
N LYS A 309 21.77 -8.04 7.92
CA LYS A 309 21.06 -7.46 9.05
C LYS A 309 20.49 -6.12 8.64
N VAL A 310 19.31 -5.82 9.17
CA VAL A 310 18.56 -4.61 8.86
C VAL A 310 18.22 -3.87 10.14
N SER A 311 18.20 -2.54 10.04
CA SER A 311 17.85 -1.65 11.12
C SER A 311 16.34 -1.43 11.11
N LEU A 312 15.72 -1.60 12.27
CA LEU A 312 14.31 -1.31 12.51
C LEU A 312 14.17 0.08 13.15
N GLY A 313 12.92 0.59 13.22
CA GLY A 313 12.63 1.93 13.71
C GLY A 313 12.92 2.17 15.21
N ASP A 314 13.16 1.10 15.97
CA ASP A 314 13.50 1.08 17.39
C ASP A 314 15.00 0.83 17.65
N ASP A 315 15.85 1.08 16.64
CA ASP A 315 17.29 0.81 16.62
C ASP A 315 17.67 -0.69 16.72
N ALA A 316 16.70 -1.61 16.70
CA ALA A 316 16.98 -3.04 16.66
C ALA A 316 17.65 -3.43 15.33
N VAL A 317 18.64 -4.32 15.41
CA VAL A 317 19.36 -4.83 14.23
C VAL A 317 19.17 -6.34 14.14
N VAL A 318 18.29 -6.77 13.24
CA VAL A 318 17.89 -8.18 13.10
C VAL A 318 18.23 -8.72 11.70
N PRO A 319 18.45 -10.03 11.52
CA PRO A 319 18.54 -10.61 10.19
C PRO A 319 17.24 -10.37 9.41
N PHE A 320 17.34 -10.02 8.12
CA PHE A 320 16.15 -9.86 7.27
C PHE A 320 15.26 -11.13 7.25
N SER A 321 15.88 -12.30 7.41
CA SER A 321 15.16 -13.58 7.49
C SER A 321 14.16 -13.65 8.64
N GLU A 322 14.31 -12.84 9.68
CA GLU A 322 13.40 -12.80 10.83
C GLU A 322 12.19 -11.90 10.63
N LEU A 323 12.13 -11.14 9.54
CA LEU A 323 11.06 -10.15 9.30
C LEU A 323 9.82 -10.71 8.58
N SER A 324 9.93 -11.92 8.01
CA SER A 324 8.84 -12.60 7.31
C SER A 324 9.05 -14.11 7.32
N LYS A 325 7.98 -14.87 7.01
CA LYS A 325 8.03 -16.33 6.84
C LYS A 325 9.10 -16.73 5.83
N SER A 326 9.06 -16.13 4.64
CA SER A 326 10.00 -16.47 3.56
C SER A 326 11.40 -15.89 3.77
N GLY A 327 11.52 -14.76 4.48
CA GLY A 327 12.77 -14.01 4.58
C GLY A 327 13.28 -13.52 3.23
N ARG A 328 12.38 -13.27 2.27
CA ARG A 328 12.71 -13.00 0.86
C ARG A 328 12.02 -11.77 0.30
N LEU A 329 12.61 -11.23 -0.75
CA LEU A 329 12.02 -10.24 -1.65
C LEU A 329 11.35 -10.96 -2.81
N VAL A 330 10.11 -10.60 -3.15
CA VAL A 330 9.42 -11.18 -4.31
C VAL A 330 10.25 -11.00 -5.59
N ASN A 331 10.25 -12.00 -6.48
CA ASN A 331 10.98 -11.95 -7.75
C ASN A 331 10.20 -12.61 -8.89
N ALA A 332 9.74 -11.80 -9.84
CA ALA A 332 8.90 -12.26 -10.94
C ALA A 332 9.59 -13.30 -11.86
N TYR A 333 10.88 -13.12 -12.15
CA TYR A 333 11.62 -14.01 -13.03
C TYR A 333 11.78 -15.41 -12.42
N ASN A 334 12.20 -15.48 -11.17
CA ASN A 334 12.33 -16.74 -10.45
C ASN A 334 10.96 -17.42 -10.24
N ALA A 335 9.91 -16.63 -10.00
CA ALA A 335 8.55 -17.15 -9.88
C ALA A 335 8.11 -17.87 -11.16
N LEU A 336 8.35 -17.28 -12.34
CA LEU A 336 8.06 -17.92 -13.63
C LEU A 336 8.88 -19.20 -13.85
N ILE A 337 10.16 -19.22 -13.45
CA ILE A 337 10.99 -20.43 -13.54
C ILE A 337 10.45 -21.53 -12.63
N MET A 338 10.09 -21.19 -11.39
CA MET A 338 9.56 -22.18 -10.43
C MET A 338 8.21 -22.72 -10.88
N ALA A 339 7.30 -21.86 -11.33
CA ALA A 339 6.02 -22.23 -11.92
C ALA A 339 6.17 -23.19 -13.11
N SER A 340 7.17 -22.97 -13.96
CA SER A 340 7.45 -23.83 -15.12
C SER A 340 7.85 -25.27 -14.77
N LYS A 341 8.31 -25.49 -13.53
CA LYS A 341 8.72 -26.82 -13.04
C LYS A 341 7.57 -27.56 -12.35
N ILE A 342 6.66 -26.82 -11.72
CA ILE A 342 5.49 -27.37 -11.01
C ILE A 342 4.37 -27.68 -12.00
N SER A 343 4.18 -26.83 -13.02
CA SER A 343 3.05 -26.93 -13.96
C SER A 343 3.23 -27.95 -15.10
N ARG A 344 4.24 -28.81 -15.02
CA ARG A 344 4.58 -29.80 -16.07
C ARG A 344 3.79 -31.09 -15.94
#